data_AF-A0A1H3FKV7-F1
#
_entry.id   AF-A0A1H3FKV7-F1
#
_cell.length_a   1.000
_cell.length_b   1.000
_cell.length_c   1.000
_cell.angle_alpha   90.00
_cell.angle_beta   90.00
_cell.angle_gamma   90.00
#
_symmetry.space_group_name_H-M   'P 1'
#
loop_
_entity.id
_entity.type
_entity.pdbx_description
1 polymer ?
#
loop_
_entity_poly.entity_id
_entity_poly.type
_entity_poly.pdbx_seq_one_letter_code
_entity_poly.pdbx_strand_id
1 'polypeptide(L)' 'MHKLWLIFDPRRTLVALFGFLFVLGLLIHFILLSSPAFNWLSGS' A
#
# COMPACT_ATOMS: atom_id res chain seq x y z
N MET A 1 -22.44 -11.34 -4.31
CA MET A 1 -21.09 -10.75 -4.26
C MET A 1 -20.11 -11.32 -5.30
N HIS A 2 -20.29 -12.53 -5.84
CA HIS A 2 -19.40 -13.06 -6.89
C HIS A 2 -19.56 -12.41 -8.28
N LYS A 3 -20.70 -11.76 -8.55
CA LYS A 3 -20.99 -11.12 -9.85
C LYS A 3 -20.02 -9.98 -10.21
N LEU A 4 -19.34 -9.38 -9.23
CA LEU A 4 -18.29 -8.38 -9.46
C LEU A 4 -17.13 -8.94 -10.30
N TRP A 5 -16.79 -10.23 -10.13
CA TRP A 5 -15.74 -10.90 -10.89
C TRP A 5 -16.14 -11.27 -12.32
N LEU A 6 -17.41 -11.09 -12.69
CA LEU A 6 -17.86 -11.23 -14.07
C LEU A 6 -17.63 -9.95 -14.89
N ILE A 7 -17.45 -8.81 -14.21
CA ILE A 7 -17.23 -7.50 -14.83
C ILE A 7 -15.75 -7.12 -14.76
N PHE A 8 -15.06 -7.46 -13.68
CA PHE A 8 -13.64 -7.19 -13.48
C PHE A 8 -12.82 -8.47 -13.57
N ASP A 9 -11.77 -8.45 -14.41
CA ASP A 9 -10.80 -9.55 -14.50
C ASP A 9 -10.08 -9.75 -13.16
N PRO A 10 -10.31 -10.88 -12.45
CA PRO A 10 -9.87 -11.05 -11.06
C PRO A 10 -8.36 -10.90 -10.87
N ARG A 11 -7.57 -11.36 -11.85
CA ARG A 11 -6.11 -11.23 -11.80
C ARG A 11 -5.67 -9.77 -11.80
N ARG A 12 -6.27 -8.94 -12.65
CA ARG A 12 -5.87 -7.53 -12.80
C ARG A 12 -6.29 -6.72 -11.58
N THR A 13 -7.48 -6.94 -11.05
CA THR A 13 -7.95 -6.27 -9.82
C THR A 13 -7.13 -6.65 -8.61
N LEU A 14 -6.73 -7.92 -8.45
CA LEU A 14 -5.86 -8.34 -7.34
C LEU A 14 -4.46 -7.72 -7.44
N VAL A 15 -3.86 -7.69 -8.64
CA VAL A 15 -2.55 -7.06 -8.86
C VAL A 15 -2.63 -5.55 -8.62
N ALA A 16 -3.69 -4.89 -9.10
CA ALA A 16 -3.89 -3.46 -8.88
C ALA A 16 -4.08 -3.14 -7.38
N LEU A 17 -4.87 -3.93 -6.66
CA LEU A 17 -5.08 -3.77 -5.22
C LEU A 17 -3.76 -3.98 -4.45
N PHE A 18 -3.02 -5.03 -4.77
CA PHE A 18 -1.72 -5.30 -4.16
C PHE A 18 -0.74 -4.16 -4.43
N GLY A 19 -0.59 -3.74 -5.68
CA GLY A 19 0.29 -2.64 -6.07
C GLY A 19 -0.09 -1.33 -5.38
N PHE A 20 -1.38 -0.99 -5.34
CA PHE A 20 -1.87 0.19 -4.65
C PHE A 20 -1.55 0.16 -3.16
N LEU A 21 -1.90 -0.93 -2.46
CA LEU A 21 -1.66 -1.05 -1.02
C LEU A 21 -0.15 -1.09 -0.70
N PHE A 22 0.65 -1.72 -1.55
CA PHE A 22 2.10 -1.76 -1.40
C PHE A 22 2.73 -0.37 -1.52
N VAL A 23 2.38 0.39 -2.56
CA VAL A 23 2.87 1.77 -2.74
C VAL A 23 2.38 2.66 -1.61
N LEU A 24 1.11 2.55 -1.21
CA LEU A 24 0.55 3.30 -0.08
C LEU A 24 1.29 2.98 1.22
N GLY A 25 1.57 1.71 1.48
CA GLY A 25 2.33 1.26 2.65
C GLY A 25 3.73 1.86 2.66
N LEU A 26 4.47 1.76 1.55
CA LEU A 26 5.80 2.35 1.44
C LEU A 26 5.77 3.87 1.63
N LEU A 27 4.81 4.56 1.04
CA LEU A 27 4.64 6.01 1.18
C LEU A 27 4.49 6.40 2.66
N ILE A 28 3.62 5.71 3.41
CA ILE A 28 3.42 5.97 4.84
C ILE A 28 4.71 5.74 5.63
N HIS A 29 5.44 4.65 5.35
CA HIS A 29 6.70 4.37 6.03
C HIS A 29 7.75 5.45 5.74
N PHE A 30 7.89 5.87 4.48
CA PHE A 30 8.82 6.94 4.12
C PHE A 30 8.45 8.29 4.75
N ILE A 31 7.16 8.60 4.87
CA ILE A 31 6.69 9.81 5.57
C ILE A 31 7.06 9.76 7.06
N LEU A 32 6.79 8.65 7.73
CA LEU A 32 7.14 8.50 9.14
C LEU A 32 8.65 8.53 9.37
N LEU A 33 9.42 7.91 8.48
CA LEU A 33 10.87 7.93 8.53
C LEU A 33 11.47 9.32 8.25
N SER A 34 10.82 10.14 7.44
CA SER A 34 11.23 11.53 7.20
C SER A 34 10.94 12.42 8.42
N SER A 35 9.97 12.06 9.25
CA SER A 35 9.60 12.85 10.43
C SER A 35 10.59 12.68 11.58
N PRO A 36 11.20 13.75 12.12
CA PRO A 36 12.16 13.65 13.21
C PRO A 36 11.56 13.08 14.51
N ALA A 37 10.24 13.14 14.70
CA ALA A 37 9.57 12.61 15.89
C ALA A 37 9.19 11.13 15.77
N PHE A 38 9.00 10.61 14.55
CA PHE A 38 8.54 9.25 14.29
C PHE A 38 9.57 8.40 13.54
N ASN A 39 10.73 8.96 13.22
CA ASN A 39 11.81 8.23 12.59
C ASN A 39 12.42 7.24 13.59
N TRP A 40 11.99 5.99 13.47
CA TRP A 40 12.45 4.90 14.31
C TRP A 40 13.84 4.37 13.92
N LEU A 41 14.43 4.80 12.79
CA LEU A 41 15.81 4.45 12.43
C LEU A 41 16.82 5.46 12.98
N SER A 42 16.41 6.70 13.18
CA SER A 42 17.21 7.75 13.84
C SER A 42 17.05 7.63 15.35
N GLY A 43 17.47 6.50 15.92
CA GLY A 43 17.50 6.31 17.37
C GLY A 43 18.66 7.06 18.00
N SER A 44 18.55 8.39 18.15
CA SER A 44 19.36 9.22 19.07
C SER A 44 18.86 10.67 19.09
#